data_AF-A0A8R2HQ93-F1
#
_entry.id   AF-A0A8R2HQ93-F1
#
_cell.length_a   1.000
_cell.length_b   1.000
_cell.length_c   1.000
_cell.angle_alpha   90.00
_cell.angle_beta   90.00
_cell.angle_gamma   90.00
#
_symmetry.space_group_name_H-M   'P 1'
#
loop_
_entity.id
_entity.type
_entity.pdbx_description
1 polymer ?
#
loop_
_entity_poly.entity_id
_entity_poly.type
_entity_poly.pdbx_seq_one_letter_code
_entity_poly.pdbx_strand_id
1 'polypeptide(L)'
;MTHAYTVRGIRLVVFVRPGTDLRYYCFNSNLTIDDPSLPKFRELSVYDKVMVNDCGVPRGTYTDAVRKLSITSFHHLTLFFVTCSNDTGLSAQHFDGNDTFHTLQIDCETSYTSLDLRFLDSLPDLKNLTVENVIMPPLPAHNKLTFVTISTGSPRSVGQPWGGCSELEDLIIMDWKINFLPDRWLANCQKLITIQMLRLTELYRLPAQMFSSPSLSAIVISECHVNSLPADLAAGAVNLTVLDVSNNYIEKLNHLFEAEQMLHLQYLDVSVNLVSAMSLGLLSRLQSLLALRVDGADQAHRCRVNWSHYGEIFPWPVLSSLTELSLRYSDARAICPEWGEAMPSLQLLNLTHTPITALQYSDIELLRYKNWEVDLRRNTDLAIMYSRDDFEKVMLDQNTTSAKLWLDTPYSCNCSWYWFARILQEKPQYIKLPEFECFVPESTATVPLHYMTYDTLVCETS
;
A
#
# COMPACT_ATOMS: atom_id res chain seq x y z
N MET A 1 -12.71 11.45 -30.16
CA MET A 1 -13.84 12.20 -30.74
C MET A 1 -15.06 11.97 -29.88
N THR A 2 -15.91 12.98 -29.71
CA THR A 2 -17.17 12.87 -28.95
C THR A 2 -18.31 13.19 -29.89
N HIS A 3 -19.32 12.32 -29.91
CA HIS A 3 -20.51 12.47 -30.74
C HIS A 3 -21.76 12.42 -29.87
N ALA A 4 -22.72 13.29 -30.12
CA ALA A 4 -23.99 13.33 -29.40
C ALA A 4 -25.14 13.08 -30.39
N TYR A 5 -26.09 12.24 -29.97
CA TYR A 5 -27.24 11.83 -30.76
C TYR A 5 -28.51 11.90 -29.90
N THR A 6 -29.66 11.90 -30.56
CA THR A 6 -30.96 11.69 -29.91
C THR A 6 -31.60 10.46 -30.52
N VAL A 7 -31.81 9.42 -29.71
CA VAL A 7 -32.33 8.12 -30.13
C VAL A 7 -33.64 7.89 -29.38
N ARG A 8 -34.76 7.85 -30.10
CA ARG A 8 -36.11 7.74 -29.51
C ARG A 8 -36.40 8.79 -28.42
N GLY A 9 -35.88 9.99 -28.58
CA GLY A 9 -36.02 11.08 -27.60
C GLY A 9 -35.06 11.01 -26.41
N ILE A 10 -34.22 9.99 -26.32
CA ILE A 10 -33.20 9.81 -25.28
C ILE A 10 -31.85 10.33 -25.80
N ARG A 11 -31.11 11.05 -24.96
CA ARG A 11 -29.77 11.56 -25.31
C ARG A 11 -28.76 10.40 -25.27
N LEU A 12 -28.01 10.25 -26.35
CA LEU A 12 -26.88 9.33 -26.41
C LEU A 12 -25.59 10.14 -26.62
N VAL A 13 -24.56 9.86 -25.85
CA VAL A 13 -23.21 10.38 -26.11
C VAL A 13 -22.27 9.21 -26.35
N VAL A 14 -21.54 9.25 -27.46
CA VAL A 14 -20.55 8.24 -27.83
C VAL A 14 -19.17 8.89 -27.85
N PHE A 15 -18.28 8.37 -27.01
CA PHE A 15 -16.88 8.75 -26.99
C PHE A 15 -16.06 7.69 -27.71
N VAL A 16 -15.24 8.14 -28.67
CA VAL A 16 -14.46 7.27 -29.54
C VAL A 16 -12.99 7.65 -29.47
N ARG A 17 -12.15 6.73 -29.00
CA ARG A 17 -10.71 6.70 -29.26
C ARG A 17 -10.43 5.47 -30.12
N PRO A 18 -10.22 5.65 -31.44
CA PRO A 18 -10.01 4.54 -32.36
C PRO A 18 -8.97 3.54 -31.85
N GLY A 19 -9.27 2.25 -31.98
CA GLY A 19 -8.40 1.15 -31.54
C GLY A 19 -8.36 0.90 -30.03
N THR A 20 -8.70 1.88 -29.20
CA THR A 20 -8.45 1.81 -27.74
C THR A 20 -9.73 1.76 -26.92
N ASP A 21 -10.57 2.79 -27.01
CA ASP A 21 -11.68 2.97 -26.07
C ASP A 21 -12.92 3.49 -26.80
N LEU A 22 -14.02 2.75 -26.62
CA LEU A 22 -15.33 3.13 -27.08
C LEU A 22 -16.31 3.18 -25.91
N ARG A 23 -16.91 4.35 -25.67
CA ARG A 23 -17.86 4.54 -24.56
C ARG A 23 -19.20 5.01 -25.07
N TYR A 24 -20.24 4.31 -24.67
CA TYR A 24 -21.63 4.72 -24.82
C TYR A 24 -22.14 5.27 -23.50
N TYR A 25 -22.84 6.41 -23.55
CA TYR A 25 -23.54 7.02 -22.42
C TYR A 25 -25.00 7.22 -22.82
N CYS A 26 -25.89 6.38 -22.30
CA CYS A 26 -27.32 6.42 -22.63
C CYS A 26 -28.13 7.34 -21.70
N PHE A 27 -27.65 7.60 -20.48
CA PHE A 27 -28.30 8.45 -19.46
C PHE A 27 -29.75 8.02 -19.13
N ASN A 28 -30.13 6.80 -19.47
CA ASN A 28 -31.47 6.25 -19.33
C ASN A 28 -31.46 4.74 -19.58
N SER A 29 -31.94 3.97 -18.60
CA SER A 29 -32.03 2.51 -18.66
C SER A 29 -33.03 1.97 -19.69
N ASN A 30 -33.88 2.80 -20.30
CA ASN A 30 -34.77 2.37 -21.38
C ASN A 30 -34.09 2.27 -22.76
N LEU A 31 -32.89 2.85 -22.92
CA LEU A 31 -32.11 2.72 -24.15
C LEU A 31 -31.06 1.61 -23.98
N THR A 32 -31.16 0.57 -24.79
CA THR A 32 -30.21 -0.56 -24.81
C THR A 32 -29.25 -0.41 -25.99
N ILE A 33 -28.05 -0.97 -25.86
CA ILE A 33 -27.02 -0.89 -26.92
C ILE A 33 -27.33 -1.74 -28.16
N ASP A 34 -28.37 -2.57 -28.13
CA ASP A 34 -28.88 -3.33 -29.27
C ASP A 34 -30.09 -2.65 -29.96
N ASP A 35 -30.44 -1.41 -29.59
CA ASP A 35 -31.52 -0.66 -30.24
C ASP A 35 -31.18 -0.42 -31.73
N PRO A 36 -32.07 -0.81 -32.67
CA PRO A 36 -31.80 -0.71 -34.11
C PRO A 36 -31.66 0.73 -34.61
N SER A 37 -32.07 1.72 -33.81
CA SER A 37 -32.02 3.15 -34.12
C SER A 37 -30.67 3.78 -33.74
N LEU A 38 -29.75 3.02 -33.15
CA LEU A 38 -28.40 3.50 -32.79
C LEU A 38 -27.54 3.76 -34.03
N PRO A 39 -26.67 4.79 -34.00
CA PRO A 39 -25.70 5.01 -35.06
C PRO A 39 -24.71 3.84 -35.13
N LYS A 40 -24.36 3.42 -36.35
CA LYS A 40 -23.42 2.33 -36.62
C LYS A 40 -22.14 2.87 -37.23
N PHE A 41 -21.02 2.20 -37.00
CA PHE A 41 -19.79 2.49 -37.74
C PHE A 41 -19.97 2.05 -39.21
N ARG A 42 -19.51 2.92 -40.13
CA ARG A 42 -19.57 2.64 -41.59
C ARG A 42 -18.66 1.49 -41.97
N GLU A 43 -17.55 1.35 -41.26
CA GLU A 43 -16.54 0.31 -41.45
C GLU A 43 -16.46 -0.57 -40.21
N LEU A 44 -16.03 -1.81 -40.43
CA LEU A 44 -15.74 -2.72 -39.34
C LEU A 44 -14.61 -2.15 -38.47
N SER A 45 -14.82 -2.14 -37.16
CA SER A 45 -13.91 -1.52 -36.20
C SER A 45 -13.51 -2.49 -35.10
N VAL A 46 -12.32 -2.28 -34.52
CA VAL A 46 -11.79 -3.05 -33.38
C VAL A 46 -11.45 -2.07 -32.26
N TYR A 47 -11.72 -2.46 -31.01
CA TYR A 47 -11.44 -1.65 -29.84
C TYR A 47 -10.92 -2.52 -28.69
N ASP A 48 -9.93 -2.06 -27.94
CA ASP A 48 -9.49 -2.81 -26.75
C ASP A 48 -10.55 -2.85 -25.65
N LYS A 49 -11.27 -1.74 -25.45
CA LYS A 49 -12.28 -1.56 -24.41
C LYS A 49 -13.59 -0.99 -24.95
N VAL A 50 -14.69 -1.62 -24.57
CA VAL A 50 -16.05 -1.12 -24.78
C VAL A 50 -16.71 -0.85 -23.43
N MET A 51 -17.17 0.38 -23.22
CA MET A 51 -17.86 0.81 -22.01
C MET A 51 -19.32 1.17 -22.33
N VAL A 52 -20.23 0.62 -21.54
CA VAL A 52 -21.67 0.84 -21.63
C VAL A 52 -22.11 1.53 -20.34
N ASN A 53 -22.39 2.83 -20.42
CA ASN A 53 -22.69 3.66 -19.25
C ASN A 53 -24.16 4.07 -19.26
N ASP A 54 -24.85 3.67 -18.19
CA ASP A 54 -26.25 3.97 -17.89
C ASP A 54 -27.22 3.62 -19.03
N CYS A 55 -26.94 2.49 -19.69
CA CYS A 55 -27.80 1.89 -20.71
C CYS A 55 -28.55 0.70 -20.11
N GLY A 56 -29.72 0.40 -20.67
CA GLY A 56 -30.45 -0.81 -20.32
C GLY A 56 -29.71 -2.08 -20.74
N VAL A 57 -29.96 -3.17 -20.01
CA VAL A 57 -29.48 -4.51 -20.37
C VAL A 57 -30.09 -4.91 -21.74
N PRO A 58 -29.29 -5.36 -22.72
CA PRO A 58 -29.78 -5.72 -24.04
C PRO A 58 -30.71 -6.93 -23.98
N ARG A 59 -31.58 -7.10 -24.99
CA ARG A 59 -32.48 -8.27 -25.04
C ARG A 59 -31.76 -9.58 -25.37
N GLY A 60 -30.61 -9.48 -26.03
CA GLY A 60 -29.73 -10.59 -26.36
C GLY A 60 -28.40 -10.49 -25.62
N THR A 61 -27.31 -10.90 -26.28
CA THR A 61 -25.98 -10.87 -25.69
C THR A 61 -25.31 -9.51 -25.88
N TYR A 62 -24.42 -9.14 -24.96
CA TYR A 62 -23.57 -7.96 -25.13
C TYR A 62 -22.67 -8.08 -26.38
N THR A 63 -22.15 -9.28 -26.66
CA THR A 63 -21.32 -9.53 -27.84
C THR A 63 -22.07 -9.25 -29.13
N ASP A 64 -23.31 -9.73 -29.27
CA ASP A 64 -24.10 -9.48 -30.47
C ASP A 64 -24.59 -8.04 -30.56
N ALA A 65 -24.90 -7.40 -29.44
CA ALA A 65 -25.24 -5.99 -29.39
C ALA A 65 -24.09 -5.12 -29.91
N VAL A 66 -22.87 -5.39 -29.48
CA VAL A 66 -21.66 -4.69 -29.93
C VAL A 66 -21.38 -4.96 -31.41
N ARG A 67 -21.54 -6.20 -31.89
CA ARG A 67 -21.40 -6.55 -33.32
C ARG A 67 -22.38 -5.81 -34.23
N LYS A 68 -23.62 -5.59 -33.79
CA LYS A 68 -24.63 -4.83 -34.55
C LYS A 68 -24.23 -3.38 -34.82
N LEU A 69 -23.25 -2.86 -34.07
CA LEU A 69 -22.67 -1.53 -34.24
C LEU A 69 -21.48 -1.53 -35.22
N SER A 70 -21.19 -2.65 -35.88
CA SER A 70 -20.03 -2.89 -36.77
C SER A 70 -18.69 -2.99 -36.04
N ILE A 71 -18.68 -3.56 -34.83
CA ILE A 71 -17.47 -3.82 -34.04
C ILE A 71 -17.19 -5.32 -34.04
N THR A 72 -16.01 -5.73 -34.50
CA THR A 72 -15.70 -7.15 -34.76
C THR A 72 -14.99 -7.85 -33.60
N SER A 73 -14.27 -7.11 -32.76
CA SER A 73 -13.58 -7.65 -31.60
C SER A 73 -13.36 -6.58 -30.53
N PHE A 74 -13.40 -7.00 -29.27
CA PHE A 74 -12.99 -6.23 -28.10
C PHE A 74 -12.57 -7.13 -26.95
N HIS A 75 -11.63 -6.65 -26.12
CA HIS A 75 -11.01 -7.47 -25.07
C HIS A 75 -11.56 -7.19 -23.66
N HIS A 76 -12.12 -5.99 -23.46
CA HIS A 76 -12.64 -5.52 -22.17
C HIS A 76 -14.06 -4.99 -22.31
N LEU A 77 -14.98 -5.54 -21.52
CA LEU A 77 -16.33 -5.02 -21.36
C LEU A 77 -16.47 -4.31 -20.02
N THR A 78 -16.92 -3.06 -20.02
CA THR A 78 -17.33 -2.37 -18.79
C THR A 78 -18.81 -2.02 -18.86
N LEU A 79 -19.55 -2.42 -17.83
CA LEU A 79 -20.96 -2.10 -17.64
C LEU A 79 -21.06 -1.19 -16.42
N PHE A 80 -21.50 0.04 -16.62
CA PHE A 80 -21.68 1.02 -15.56
C PHE A 80 -23.16 1.37 -15.46
N PHE A 81 -23.76 1.15 -14.30
CA PHE A 81 -25.16 1.43 -14.02
C PHE A 81 -25.25 2.59 -13.03
N VAL A 82 -25.88 3.71 -13.42
CA VAL A 82 -26.11 4.82 -12.47
C VAL A 82 -27.19 4.38 -11.49
N THR A 83 -28.38 4.05 -12.01
CA THR A 83 -29.49 3.58 -11.19
C THR A 83 -29.52 2.06 -11.13
N CYS A 84 -29.25 1.50 -9.96
CA CYS A 84 -29.34 0.07 -9.75
C CYS A 84 -30.61 -0.31 -9.01
N SER A 85 -31.33 -1.31 -9.53
CA SER A 85 -32.34 -2.04 -8.78
C SER A 85 -31.67 -3.11 -7.91
N ASN A 86 -32.44 -3.76 -7.02
CA ASN A 86 -31.95 -4.91 -6.24
C ASN A 86 -31.35 -6.03 -7.11
N ASP A 87 -31.73 -6.06 -8.39
CA ASP A 87 -31.24 -6.95 -9.42
C ASP A 87 -30.89 -6.11 -10.66
N THR A 88 -29.70 -6.29 -11.23
CA THR A 88 -29.29 -5.63 -12.48
C THR A 88 -30.12 -6.08 -13.68
N GLY A 89 -30.79 -7.22 -13.59
CA GLY A 89 -31.36 -7.93 -14.73
C GLY A 89 -30.30 -8.66 -15.57
N LEU A 90 -29.01 -8.60 -15.18
CA LEU A 90 -27.96 -9.39 -15.81
C LEU A 90 -28.12 -10.86 -15.44
N SER A 91 -27.89 -11.71 -16.43
CA SER A 91 -27.98 -13.17 -16.31
C SER A 91 -26.95 -13.79 -17.24
N ALA A 92 -26.69 -15.09 -17.07
CA ALA A 92 -25.77 -15.85 -17.93
C ALA A 92 -26.06 -15.64 -19.42
N GLN A 93 -27.34 -15.59 -19.81
CA GLN A 93 -27.79 -15.46 -21.19
C GLN A 93 -27.30 -14.19 -21.89
N HIS A 94 -27.06 -13.10 -21.14
CA HIS A 94 -26.55 -11.85 -21.70
C HIS A 94 -25.07 -11.95 -22.12
N PHE A 95 -24.40 -13.04 -21.74
CA PHE A 95 -23.00 -13.30 -22.03
C PHE A 95 -22.79 -14.59 -22.85
N ASP A 96 -23.87 -15.27 -23.26
CA ASP A 96 -23.81 -16.49 -24.07
C ASP A 96 -22.99 -16.28 -25.35
N GLY A 97 -22.17 -17.28 -25.69
CA GLY A 97 -21.36 -17.27 -26.91
C GLY A 97 -20.29 -16.18 -26.95
N ASN A 98 -19.87 -15.64 -25.80
CA ASN A 98 -18.73 -14.73 -25.75
C ASN A 98 -17.45 -15.45 -26.20
N ASP A 99 -16.84 -14.88 -27.24
CA ASP A 99 -15.60 -15.29 -27.90
C ASP A 99 -14.63 -14.10 -28.08
N THR A 100 -14.91 -12.97 -27.41
CA THR A 100 -14.20 -11.70 -27.62
C THR A 100 -13.46 -11.25 -26.37
N PHE A 101 -14.19 -10.95 -25.29
CA PHE A 101 -13.61 -10.31 -24.11
C PHE A 101 -13.23 -11.31 -23.03
N HIS A 102 -12.12 -11.02 -22.35
CA HIS A 102 -11.59 -11.80 -21.24
C HIS A 102 -11.52 -10.98 -19.94
N THR A 103 -11.88 -9.70 -20.00
CA THR A 103 -12.03 -8.81 -18.86
C THR A 103 -13.45 -8.26 -18.81
N LEU A 104 -14.08 -8.36 -17.64
CA LEU A 104 -15.42 -7.84 -17.37
C LEU A 104 -15.36 -6.94 -16.13
N GLN A 105 -15.87 -5.73 -16.27
CA GLN A 105 -16.11 -4.81 -15.16
C GLN A 105 -17.60 -4.51 -15.04
N ILE A 106 -18.15 -4.64 -13.84
CA ILE A 106 -19.53 -4.28 -13.52
C ILE A 106 -19.50 -3.29 -12.37
N ASP A 107 -20.04 -2.11 -12.58
CA ASP A 107 -20.07 -1.02 -11.62
C ASP A 107 -21.48 -0.47 -11.50
N CYS A 108 -21.85 -0.10 -10.29
CA CYS A 108 -23.18 0.27 -9.89
C CYS A 108 -23.10 1.44 -8.90
N GLU A 109 -23.63 2.60 -9.25
CA GLU A 109 -23.33 3.84 -8.51
C GLU A 109 -24.23 4.04 -7.26
N THR A 110 -25.55 3.84 -7.38
CA THR A 110 -26.49 4.32 -6.36
C THR A 110 -26.76 3.38 -5.19
N SER A 111 -26.57 2.07 -5.34
CA SER A 111 -26.93 1.06 -4.32
C SER A 111 -26.25 -0.27 -4.58
N TYR A 112 -26.36 -1.23 -3.65
CA TYR A 112 -25.92 -2.59 -3.96
C TYR A 112 -26.86 -3.28 -4.95
N THR A 113 -26.28 -3.97 -5.92
CA THR A 113 -27.02 -4.81 -6.84
C THR A 113 -26.64 -6.28 -6.69
N SER A 114 -27.61 -7.18 -6.78
CA SER A 114 -27.32 -8.60 -6.89
C SER A 114 -26.98 -8.98 -8.33
N LEU A 115 -25.99 -9.86 -8.48
CA LEU A 115 -25.76 -10.58 -9.74
C LEU A 115 -26.43 -11.95 -9.67
N ASP A 116 -26.96 -12.41 -10.80
CA ASP A 116 -27.46 -13.76 -10.97
C ASP A 116 -26.40 -14.79 -10.56
N LEU A 117 -26.80 -15.90 -9.92
CA LEU A 117 -25.87 -16.91 -9.41
C LEU A 117 -25.02 -17.55 -10.51
N ARG A 118 -25.51 -17.56 -11.75
CA ARG A 118 -24.92 -18.24 -12.89
C ARG A 118 -24.38 -17.27 -13.93
N PHE A 119 -24.26 -15.98 -13.60
CA PHE A 119 -23.84 -14.97 -14.59
C PHE A 119 -22.47 -15.28 -15.24
N LEU A 120 -21.60 -16.01 -14.54
CA LEU A 120 -20.29 -16.46 -15.03
C LEU A 120 -20.32 -17.80 -15.77
N ASP A 121 -21.41 -18.58 -15.73
CA ASP A 121 -21.48 -19.90 -16.36
C ASP A 121 -21.28 -19.81 -17.89
N SER A 122 -21.68 -18.68 -18.49
CA SER A 122 -21.53 -18.39 -19.92
C SER A 122 -20.22 -17.69 -20.28
N LEU A 123 -19.31 -17.54 -19.31
CA LEU A 123 -18.03 -16.84 -19.45
C LEU A 123 -16.84 -17.75 -19.06
N PRO A 124 -16.67 -18.91 -19.72
CA PRO A 124 -15.69 -19.91 -19.31
C PRO A 124 -14.23 -19.45 -19.45
N ASP A 125 -13.96 -18.55 -20.40
CA ASP A 125 -12.61 -18.04 -20.68
C ASP A 125 -12.28 -16.72 -19.98
N LEU A 126 -13.22 -16.17 -19.19
CA LEU A 126 -13.01 -14.91 -18.48
C LEU A 126 -11.84 -15.03 -17.50
N LYS A 127 -10.91 -14.06 -17.57
CA LYS A 127 -9.69 -13.99 -16.77
C LYS A 127 -9.78 -12.94 -15.67
N ASN A 128 -10.35 -11.79 -16.00
CA ASN A 128 -10.35 -10.64 -15.12
C ASN A 128 -11.78 -10.21 -14.81
N LEU A 129 -12.11 -10.13 -13.53
CA LEU A 129 -13.40 -9.64 -13.07
C LEU A 129 -13.20 -8.48 -12.09
N THR A 130 -13.86 -7.36 -12.36
CA THR A 130 -13.95 -6.24 -11.43
C THR A 130 -15.42 -5.96 -11.14
N VAL A 131 -15.78 -5.91 -9.87
CA VAL A 131 -17.14 -5.56 -9.45
C VAL A 131 -17.11 -4.44 -8.43
N GLU A 132 -18.02 -3.48 -8.58
CA GLU A 132 -18.20 -2.36 -7.65
C GLU A 132 -19.66 -2.25 -7.19
N ASN A 133 -19.89 -2.12 -5.87
CA ASN A 133 -21.22 -2.09 -5.24
C ASN A 133 -22.10 -3.31 -5.58
N VAL A 134 -21.52 -4.52 -5.51
CA VAL A 134 -22.22 -5.75 -5.87
C VAL A 134 -22.38 -6.71 -4.68
N ILE A 135 -23.55 -7.36 -4.58
CA ILE A 135 -23.74 -8.55 -3.77
C ILE A 135 -23.17 -9.75 -4.54
N MET A 136 -21.91 -10.09 -4.25
CA MET A 136 -21.13 -11.04 -5.03
C MET A 136 -21.58 -12.50 -4.76
N PRO A 137 -22.06 -13.24 -5.77
CA PRO A 137 -22.37 -14.66 -5.62
C PRO A 137 -21.08 -15.50 -5.52
N PRO A 138 -21.15 -16.74 -5.01
CA PRO A 138 -20.03 -17.66 -5.04
C PRO A 138 -19.53 -17.88 -6.48
N LEU A 139 -18.20 -17.88 -6.67
CA LEU A 139 -17.62 -18.14 -7.98
C LEU A 139 -17.81 -19.62 -8.38
N PRO A 140 -18.22 -19.91 -9.63
CA PRO A 140 -18.47 -21.28 -10.06
C PRO A 140 -17.15 -22.04 -10.22
N ALA A 141 -17.09 -23.30 -9.82
CA ALA A 141 -15.83 -24.07 -9.76
C ALA A 141 -15.07 -24.20 -11.09
N HIS A 142 -15.77 -24.08 -12.22
CA HIS A 142 -15.21 -24.24 -13.56
C HIS A 142 -14.64 -22.94 -14.17
N ASN A 143 -14.81 -21.80 -13.51
CA ASN A 143 -14.31 -20.51 -14.02
C ASN A 143 -12.77 -20.51 -14.15
N LYS A 144 -12.26 -19.57 -14.94
CA LYS A 144 -10.83 -19.43 -15.25
C LYS A 144 -10.26 -18.07 -14.85
N LEU A 145 -10.89 -17.41 -13.87
CA LEU A 145 -10.47 -16.12 -13.35
C LEU A 145 -9.08 -16.22 -12.73
N THR A 146 -8.19 -15.33 -13.16
CA THR A 146 -6.84 -15.15 -12.63
C THR A 146 -6.77 -13.90 -11.76
N PHE A 147 -7.57 -12.87 -12.06
CA PHE A 147 -7.59 -11.60 -11.34
C PHE A 147 -9.01 -11.21 -10.96
N VAL A 148 -9.27 -11.00 -9.67
CA VAL A 148 -10.57 -10.57 -9.15
C VAL A 148 -10.39 -9.33 -8.28
N THR A 149 -11.13 -8.28 -8.60
CA THR A 149 -11.27 -7.08 -7.75
C THR A 149 -12.71 -6.89 -7.34
N ILE A 150 -12.93 -6.74 -6.03
CA ILE A 150 -14.22 -6.41 -5.44
C ILE A 150 -14.05 -5.11 -4.68
N SER A 151 -14.75 -4.07 -5.12
CA SER A 151 -14.83 -2.80 -4.42
C SER A 151 -16.25 -2.63 -3.90
N THR A 152 -16.43 -2.39 -2.60
CA THR A 152 -17.74 -2.21 -1.97
C THR A 152 -18.74 -3.37 -2.23
N GLY A 153 -19.89 -3.38 -1.54
CA GLY A 153 -20.88 -4.47 -1.64
C GLY A 153 -20.75 -5.49 -0.51
N SER A 154 -21.22 -6.72 -0.74
CA SER A 154 -21.21 -7.79 0.27
C SER A 154 -21.15 -9.19 -0.35
N PRO A 155 -20.73 -10.23 0.38
CA PRO A 155 -20.92 -11.60 -0.06
C PRO A 155 -22.41 -11.96 -0.08
N ARG A 156 -22.84 -12.77 -1.05
CA ARG A 156 -24.20 -13.34 -1.06
C ARG A 156 -24.39 -14.43 -0.01
N SER A 157 -23.34 -15.17 0.28
CA SER A 157 -23.31 -16.24 1.28
C SER A 157 -22.04 -16.13 2.11
N VAL A 158 -22.16 -16.29 3.42
CA VAL A 158 -21.05 -16.30 4.37
C VAL A 158 -20.87 -17.69 4.98
N GLY A 159 -19.65 -17.99 5.44
CA GLY A 159 -19.37 -19.21 6.19
C GLY A 159 -18.95 -20.43 5.38
N GLN A 160 -18.65 -20.26 4.09
CA GLN A 160 -17.98 -21.28 3.28
C GLN A 160 -16.62 -20.78 2.78
N PRO A 161 -15.62 -21.66 2.64
CA PRO A 161 -14.38 -21.32 1.94
C PRO A 161 -14.66 -20.76 0.55
N TRP A 162 -13.78 -19.88 0.09
CA TRP A 162 -13.83 -19.31 -1.24
C TRP A 162 -13.74 -20.43 -2.31
N GLY A 163 -14.79 -20.54 -3.12
CA GLY A 163 -14.87 -21.51 -4.22
C GLY A 163 -14.34 -20.94 -5.54
N GLY A 164 -14.14 -21.81 -6.54
CA GLY A 164 -13.82 -21.38 -7.89
C GLY A 164 -12.53 -20.57 -8.03
N CYS A 165 -11.48 -20.92 -7.28
CA CYS A 165 -10.19 -20.22 -7.31
C CYS A 165 -9.02 -21.10 -7.78
N SER A 166 -9.29 -22.10 -8.63
CA SER A 166 -8.27 -23.03 -9.14
C SER A 166 -7.21 -22.34 -10.02
N GLU A 167 -7.58 -21.24 -10.66
CA GLU A 167 -6.73 -20.41 -11.52
C GLU A 167 -6.46 -19.01 -10.93
N LEU A 168 -7.00 -18.69 -9.75
CA LEU A 168 -6.90 -17.36 -9.17
C LEU A 168 -5.48 -17.08 -8.71
N GLU A 169 -4.89 -16.00 -9.23
CA GLU A 169 -3.54 -15.52 -8.92
C GLU A 169 -3.59 -14.28 -8.04
N ASP A 170 -4.52 -13.36 -8.29
CA ASP A 170 -4.64 -12.09 -7.57
C ASP A 170 -6.07 -11.82 -7.13
N LEU A 171 -6.22 -11.49 -5.85
CA LEU A 171 -7.51 -11.12 -5.26
C LEU A 171 -7.37 -9.79 -4.51
N ILE A 172 -8.16 -8.81 -4.91
CA ILE A 172 -8.24 -7.49 -4.25
C ILE A 172 -9.68 -7.30 -3.76
N ILE A 173 -9.83 -7.04 -2.47
CA ILE A 173 -11.12 -6.81 -1.82
C ILE A 173 -11.01 -5.51 -1.03
N MET A 174 -11.85 -4.54 -1.38
CA MET A 174 -11.85 -3.21 -0.79
C MET A 174 -13.25 -2.85 -0.31
N ASP A 175 -13.36 -2.27 0.89
CA ASP A 175 -14.61 -1.71 1.42
C ASP A 175 -15.80 -2.70 1.42
N TRP A 176 -15.51 -4.01 1.43
CA TRP A 176 -16.51 -5.06 1.33
C TRP A 176 -17.16 -5.31 2.69
N LYS A 177 -18.49 -5.30 2.76
CA LYS A 177 -19.23 -5.51 4.01
C LYS A 177 -19.23 -6.98 4.39
N ILE A 178 -18.16 -7.38 5.07
CA ILE A 178 -17.94 -8.72 5.57
C ILE A 178 -17.46 -8.66 7.02
N ASN A 179 -18.14 -9.40 7.89
CA ASN A 179 -17.86 -9.44 9.33
C ASN A 179 -17.34 -10.78 9.83
N PHE A 180 -17.31 -11.78 8.95
CA PHE A 180 -16.92 -13.14 9.28
C PHE A 180 -16.31 -13.83 8.06
N LEU A 181 -15.17 -14.46 8.28
CA LEU A 181 -14.50 -15.35 7.34
C LEU A 181 -14.37 -16.72 8.00
N PRO A 182 -14.70 -17.82 7.32
CA PRO A 182 -14.53 -19.16 7.87
C PRO A 182 -13.05 -19.56 7.91
N ASP A 183 -12.71 -20.53 8.77
CA ASP A 183 -11.41 -21.20 8.72
C ASP A 183 -11.13 -21.71 7.30
N ARG A 184 -9.85 -21.65 6.90
CA ARG A 184 -9.39 -22.09 5.59
C ARG A 184 -10.05 -21.36 4.42
N TRP A 185 -10.47 -20.11 4.62
CA TRP A 185 -11.22 -19.35 3.61
C TRP A 185 -10.59 -19.39 2.21
N LEU A 186 -9.30 -19.12 2.07
CA LEU A 186 -8.58 -19.14 0.78
C LEU A 186 -7.59 -20.31 0.67
N ALA A 187 -7.66 -21.30 1.56
CA ALA A 187 -6.69 -22.38 1.63
C ALA A 187 -6.63 -23.24 0.35
N ASN A 188 -7.73 -23.33 -0.41
CA ASN A 188 -7.81 -24.12 -1.62
C ASN A 188 -7.32 -23.37 -2.89
N CYS A 189 -6.98 -22.09 -2.77
CA CYS A 189 -6.58 -21.26 -3.91
C CYS A 189 -5.08 -21.43 -4.19
N GLN A 190 -4.68 -22.60 -4.69
CA GLN A 190 -3.29 -23.06 -4.77
C GLN A 190 -2.38 -22.25 -5.70
N LYS A 191 -2.96 -21.43 -6.59
CA LYS A 191 -2.23 -20.52 -7.50
C LYS A 191 -2.20 -19.07 -7.03
N LEU A 192 -2.81 -18.76 -5.88
CA LEU A 192 -2.91 -17.39 -5.38
C LEU A 192 -1.50 -16.88 -5.07
N ILE A 193 -1.12 -15.78 -5.71
CA ILE A 193 0.16 -15.07 -5.61
C ILE A 193 0.00 -13.89 -4.65
N THR A 194 -1.06 -13.08 -4.84
CA THR A 194 -1.30 -11.89 -4.01
C THR A 194 -2.73 -11.82 -3.51
N ILE A 195 -2.87 -11.35 -2.26
CA ILE A 195 -4.15 -11.02 -1.65
C ILE A 195 -4.07 -9.64 -1.02
N GLN A 196 -5.03 -8.78 -1.35
CA GLN A 196 -5.18 -7.47 -0.73
C GLN A 196 -6.59 -7.35 -0.14
N MET A 197 -6.66 -7.11 1.16
CA MET A 197 -7.88 -6.83 1.91
C MET A 197 -7.74 -5.43 2.50
N LEU A 198 -8.50 -4.47 1.98
CA LEU A 198 -8.37 -3.06 2.34
C LEU A 198 -9.70 -2.53 2.88
N ARG A 199 -9.66 -1.82 4.01
CA ARG A 199 -10.83 -1.13 4.57
C ARG A 199 -12.03 -2.06 4.85
N LEU A 200 -11.78 -3.29 5.31
CA LEU A 200 -12.84 -4.22 5.71
C LEU A 200 -13.23 -3.97 7.18
N THR A 201 -13.86 -2.83 7.42
CA THR A 201 -14.06 -2.25 8.77
C THR A 201 -14.94 -3.08 9.72
N GLU A 202 -15.63 -4.11 9.21
CA GLU A 202 -16.48 -5.00 10.02
C GLU A 202 -15.83 -6.35 10.35
N LEU A 203 -14.61 -6.65 9.85
CA LEU A 203 -14.01 -7.98 9.94
C LEU A 203 -13.51 -8.32 11.35
N TYR A 204 -12.76 -7.43 12.00
CA TYR A 204 -12.16 -7.53 13.34
C TYR A 204 -11.21 -8.72 13.63
N ARG A 205 -11.39 -9.89 12.98
CA ARG A 205 -10.64 -11.13 13.21
C ARG A 205 -10.35 -11.84 11.91
N LEU A 206 -9.14 -12.39 11.80
CA LEU A 206 -8.76 -13.30 10.73
C LEU A 206 -8.96 -14.76 11.18
N PRO A 207 -9.39 -15.65 10.27
CA PRO A 207 -9.60 -17.07 10.58
C PRO A 207 -8.29 -17.88 10.55
N ALA A 208 -8.31 -19.06 11.18
CA ALA A 208 -7.16 -19.95 11.19
C ALA A 208 -6.91 -20.58 9.80
N GLN A 209 -5.64 -20.86 9.49
CA GLN A 209 -5.23 -21.50 8.21
C GLN A 209 -5.82 -20.81 6.98
N MET A 210 -6.00 -19.50 7.03
CA MET A 210 -6.66 -18.72 5.98
C MET A 210 -5.97 -18.91 4.62
N PHE A 211 -4.64 -18.99 4.63
CA PHE A 211 -3.80 -19.12 3.44
C PHE A 211 -2.93 -20.38 3.49
N SER A 212 -3.07 -21.20 2.44
CA SER A 212 -2.30 -22.43 2.25
C SER A 212 -1.73 -22.56 0.84
N SER A 213 -1.65 -21.46 0.10
CA SER A 213 -1.12 -21.43 -1.27
C SER A 213 0.41 -21.37 -1.26
N PRO A 214 1.11 -22.34 -1.87
CA PRO A 214 2.57 -22.30 -1.99
C PRO A 214 3.05 -21.20 -2.95
N SER A 215 2.20 -20.69 -3.83
CA SER A 215 2.52 -19.58 -4.74
C SER A 215 2.40 -18.20 -4.09
N LEU A 216 1.81 -18.11 -2.90
CA LEU A 216 1.51 -16.84 -2.26
C LEU A 216 2.80 -16.14 -1.83
N SER A 217 3.02 -14.95 -2.37
CA SER A 217 4.20 -14.13 -2.15
C SER A 217 3.90 -12.85 -1.40
N ALA A 218 2.67 -12.33 -1.49
CA ALA A 218 2.27 -11.09 -0.83
C ALA A 218 0.88 -11.17 -0.18
N ILE A 219 0.83 -10.78 1.09
CA ILE A 219 -0.42 -10.58 1.86
C ILE A 219 -0.46 -9.13 2.31
N VAL A 220 -1.53 -8.41 1.93
CA VAL A 220 -1.82 -7.06 2.40
C VAL A 220 -3.19 -7.07 3.07
N ILE A 221 -3.23 -6.73 4.35
CA ILE A 221 -4.46 -6.61 5.14
C ILE A 221 -4.39 -5.28 5.87
N SER A 222 -4.97 -4.22 5.30
CA SER A 222 -4.85 -2.87 5.85
C SER A 222 -6.22 -2.26 6.12
N GLU A 223 -6.35 -1.46 7.17
CA GLU A 223 -7.61 -0.80 7.56
C GLU A 223 -8.77 -1.78 7.82
N CYS A 224 -8.47 -3.01 8.27
CA CYS A 224 -9.48 -4.07 8.48
C CYS A 224 -9.91 -4.24 9.94
N HIS A 225 -9.47 -3.34 10.83
CA HIS A 225 -9.71 -3.39 12.27
C HIS A 225 -9.27 -4.70 12.94
N VAL A 226 -8.32 -5.44 12.33
CA VAL A 226 -7.84 -6.71 12.87
C VAL A 226 -7.04 -6.47 14.15
N ASN A 227 -7.37 -7.17 15.22
CA ASN A 227 -6.67 -6.98 16.51
C ASN A 227 -5.62 -8.05 16.83
N SER A 228 -5.56 -9.13 16.04
CA SER A 228 -4.65 -10.24 16.23
C SER A 228 -4.47 -11.04 14.95
N LEU A 229 -3.29 -11.62 14.77
CA LEU A 229 -2.99 -12.55 13.68
C LEU A 229 -3.08 -13.98 14.21
N PRO A 230 -3.74 -14.92 13.53
CA PRO A 230 -3.65 -16.34 13.86
C PRO A 230 -2.21 -16.86 13.68
N ALA A 231 -1.73 -17.72 14.60
CA ALA A 231 -0.38 -18.28 14.52
C ALA A 231 -0.17 -19.17 13.28
N ASP A 232 -1.24 -19.70 12.71
CA ASP A 232 -1.27 -20.55 11.52
C ASP A 232 -1.91 -19.84 10.30
N LEU A 233 -2.00 -18.50 10.33
CA LEU A 233 -2.62 -17.67 9.27
C LEU A 233 -2.13 -18.07 7.86
N ALA A 234 -0.81 -18.28 7.73
CA ALA A 234 -0.11 -18.51 6.48
C ALA A 234 0.59 -19.88 6.41
N ALA A 235 0.06 -20.90 7.09
CA ALA A 235 0.74 -22.19 7.30
C ALA A 235 1.25 -22.90 6.03
N GLY A 236 0.64 -22.66 4.85
CA GLY A 236 1.11 -23.21 3.57
C GLY A 236 1.79 -22.21 2.62
N ALA A 237 1.94 -20.95 3.01
CA ALA A 237 2.50 -19.89 2.17
C ALA A 237 4.04 -19.85 2.25
N VAL A 238 4.69 -20.92 1.78
CA VAL A 238 6.15 -21.13 1.92
C VAL A 238 7.01 -20.12 1.16
N ASN A 239 6.44 -19.42 0.17
CA ASN A 239 7.13 -18.41 -0.64
C ASN A 239 6.75 -16.97 -0.25
N LEU A 240 6.15 -16.76 0.93
CA LEU A 240 5.72 -15.45 1.37
C LEU A 240 6.92 -14.52 1.61
N THR A 241 6.99 -13.42 0.87
CA THR A 241 8.06 -12.42 0.97
C THR A 241 7.55 -11.08 1.50
N VAL A 242 6.26 -10.78 1.35
CA VAL A 242 5.64 -9.51 1.75
C VAL A 242 4.47 -9.77 2.69
N LEU A 243 4.51 -9.19 3.88
CA LEU A 243 3.39 -9.14 4.80
C LEU A 243 3.16 -7.69 5.24
N ASP A 244 2.04 -7.12 4.82
CA ASP A 244 1.57 -5.81 5.25
C ASP A 244 0.29 -6.01 6.05
N VAL A 245 0.34 -5.68 7.34
CA VAL A 245 -0.80 -5.67 8.26
C VAL A 245 -0.98 -4.29 8.88
N SER A 246 -0.52 -3.26 8.19
CA SER A 246 -0.54 -1.87 8.65
C SER A 246 -1.97 -1.36 8.87
N ASN A 247 -2.12 -0.32 9.68
CA ASN A 247 -3.38 0.37 9.93
C ASN A 247 -4.48 -0.58 10.44
N ASN A 248 -4.15 -1.35 11.48
CA ASN A 248 -5.06 -2.26 12.17
C ASN A 248 -4.97 -2.00 13.68
N TYR A 249 -5.47 -2.92 14.50
CA TYR A 249 -5.46 -2.81 15.96
C TYR A 249 -4.62 -3.92 16.61
N ILE A 250 -3.57 -4.40 15.92
CA ILE A 250 -2.72 -5.50 16.41
C ILE A 250 -1.90 -5.01 17.60
N GLU A 251 -2.17 -5.56 18.78
CA GLU A 251 -1.46 -5.17 20.01
C GLU A 251 -0.12 -5.91 20.20
N LYS A 252 -0.06 -7.16 19.73
CA LYS A 252 1.09 -8.04 19.94
C LYS A 252 1.35 -8.88 18.70
N LEU A 253 2.61 -8.92 18.30
CA LEU A 253 3.10 -9.99 17.43
C LEU A 253 3.07 -11.32 18.21
N ASN A 254 2.96 -12.43 17.49
CA ASN A 254 2.87 -13.77 18.09
C ASN A 254 3.77 -14.78 17.37
N HIS A 255 3.63 -16.05 17.72
CA HIS A 255 4.42 -17.16 17.20
C HIS A 255 4.31 -17.39 15.68
N LEU A 256 3.45 -16.67 14.97
CA LEU A 256 3.44 -16.66 13.49
C LEU A 256 4.84 -16.35 12.95
N PHE A 257 5.51 -15.34 13.48
CA PHE A 257 6.82 -14.86 13.00
C PHE A 257 7.99 -15.80 13.35
N GLU A 258 7.75 -16.81 14.17
CA GLU A 258 8.73 -17.85 14.49
C GLU A 258 8.56 -19.10 13.62
N ALA A 259 7.51 -19.15 12.81
CA ALA A 259 7.21 -20.30 11.96
C ALA A 259 8.15 -20.38 10.74
N GLU A 260 8.43 -21.59 10.26
CA GLU A 260 9.42 -21.84 9.19
C GLU A 260 9.05 -21.13 7.88
N GLN A 261 7.77 -21.05 7.54
CA GLN A 261 7.30 -20.38 6.34
C GLN A 261 7.57 -18.87 6.33
N MET A 262 7.72 -18.24 7.51
CA MET A 262 7.99 -16.80 7.60
C MET A 262 9.48 -16.47 7.41
N LEU A 263 10.37 -17.46 7.37
CA LEU A 263 11.82 -17.24 7.30
C LEU A 263 12.29 -16.60 5.98
N HIS A 264 11.45 -16.64 4.95
CA HIS A 264 11.69 -16.00 3.65
C HIS A 264 11.12 -14.58 3.55
N LEU A 265 10.47 -14.08 4.60
CA LEU A 265 9.87 -12.74 4.60
C LEU A 265 10.96 -11.68 4.41
N GLN A 266 10.74 -10.79 3.44
CA GLN A 266 11.66 -9.71 3.04
C GLN A 266 11.11 -8.33 3.42
N TYR A 267 9.78 -8.18 3.43
CA TYR A 267 9.11 -6.93 3.79
C TYR A 267 8.04 -7.21 4.84
N LEU A 268 8.11 -6.47 5.95
CA LEU A 268 7.11 -6.48 7.01
C LEU A 268 6.67 -5.05 7.33
N ASP A 269 5.37 -4.80 7.19
CA ASP A 269 4.75 -3.55 7.63
C ASP A 269 3.70 -3.84 8.70
N VAL A 270 3.96 -3.35 9.91
CA VAL A 270 3.03 -3.39 11.05
C VAL A 270 2.71 -1.98 11.53
N SER A 271 2.95 -0.96 10.69
CA SER A 271 2.71 0.45 11.00
C SER A 271 1.28 0.72 11.41
N VAL A 272 1.04 1.75 12.21
CA VAL A 272 -0.29 2.19 12.66
C VAL A 272 -1.07 1.01 13.25
N ASN A 273 -0.43 0.34 14.21
CA ASN A 273 -1.02 -0.68 15.06
C ASN A 273 -0.71 -0.33 16.52
N LEU A 274 -0.98 -1.25 17.44
CA LEU A 274 -0.70 -1.11 18.87
C LEU A 274 0.49 -2.00 19.29
N VAL A 275 1.37 -2.35 18.34
CA VAL A 275 2.44 -3.33 18.53
C VAL A 275 3.41 -2.86 19.62
N SER A 276 3.47 -3.64 20.70
CA SER A 276 4.43 -3.41 21.79
C SER A 276 5.86 -3.81 21.42
N ALA A 277 6.85 -3.07 21.93
CA ALA A 277 8.28 -3.36 21.76
C ALA A 277 8.66 -4.78 22.23
N MET A 278 8.01 -5.25 23.30
CA MET A 278 8.20 -6.59 23.85
C MET A 278 7.97 -7.69 22.80
N SER A 279 6.99 -7.49 21.91
CA SER A 279 6.66 -8.47 20.88
C SER A 279 7.59 -8.43 19.65
N LEU A 280 8.41 -7.38 19.49
CA LEU A 280 9.39 -7.31 18.39
C LEU A 280 10.47 -8.39 18.50
N GLY A 281 10.76 -8.91 19.69
CA GLY A 281 11.70 -10.03 19.86
C GLY A 281 11.32 -11.30 19.08
N LEU A 282 10.03 -11.46 18.75
CA LEU A 282 9.53 -12.57 17.93
C LEU A 282 9.96 -12.48 16.47
N LEU A 283 10.49 -11.33 16.02
CA LEU A 283 11.06 -11.15 14.69
C LEU A 283 12.49 -11.71 14.57
N SER A 284 13.08 -12.23 15.66
CA SER A 284 14.47 -12.71 15.70
C SER A 284 14.79 -13.83 14.69
N ARG A 285 13.79 -14.57 14.20
CA ARG A 285 13.99 -15.60 13.18
C ARG A 285 13.97 -15.04 11.74
N LEU A 286 13.51 -13.82 11.52
CA LEU A 286 13.31 -13.24 10.18
C LEU A 286 14.63 -12.69 9.60
N GLN A 287 15.60 -13.58 9.39
CA GLN A 287 16.94 -13.19 8.93
C GLN A 287 16.99 -12.83 7.44
N SER A 288 15.92 -13.05 6.68
CA SER A 288 15.76 -12.58 5.29
C SER A 288 15.11 -11.20 5.20
N LEU A 289 14.70 -10.61 6.33
CA LEU A 289 13.97 -9.35 6.35
C LEU A 289 14.88 -8.21 5.90
N LEU A 290 14.47 -7.50 4.85
CA LEU A 290 15.18 -6.38 4.25
C LEU A 290 14.57 -5.04 4.68
N ALA A 291 13.24 -4.99 4.79
CA ALA A 291 12.52 -3.78 5.16
C ALA A 291 11.52 -4.05 6.28
N LEU A 292 11.57 -3.22 7.33
CA LEU A 292 10.66 -3.25 8.47
C LEU A 292 10.07 -1.86 8.68
N ARG A 293 8.74 -1.79 8.71
CA ARG A 293 8.01 -0.57 9.07
C ARG A 293 7.18 -0.82 10.33
N VAL A 294 7.41 0.03 11.32
CA VAL A 294 6.70 0.05 12.60
C VAL A 294 6.25 1.49 12.92
N ASP A 295 5.84 2.23 11.89
CA ASP A 295 5.48 3.64 12.02
C ASP A 295 4.29 3.79 13.00
N GLY A 296 4.26 4.84 13.82
CA GLY A 296 3.19 5.08 14.78
C GLY A 296 3.18 4.14 15.99
N ALA A 297 4.14 3.22 16.13
CA ALA A 297 4.25 2.34 17.29
C ALA A 297 4.81 3.10 18.50
N ASP A 298 3.95 3.43 19.48
CA ASP A 298 4.25 4.29 20.62
C ASP A 298 5.34 3.74 21.60
N GLN A 299 5.72 2.45 21.50
CA GLN A 299 6.59 1.82 22.51
C GLN A 299 7.94 1.30 21.99
N ALA A 300 8.21 1.29 20.68
CA ALA A 300 9.34 0.57 20.09
C ALA A 300 10.74 1.26 20.17
N HIS A 301 10.89 2.36 20.90
CA HIS A 301 12.02 3.30 20.66
C HIS A 301 12.81 3.78 21.89
N ARG A 302 12.71 3.10 23.04
CA ARG A 302 13.43 3.52 24.26
C ARG A 302 14.89 3.03 24.25
N CYS A 303 15.86 3.95 24.12
CA CYS A 303 17.29 3.62 24.23
C CYS A 303 17.66 3.18 25.66
N ARG A 304 18.62 2.25 25.81
CA ARG A 304 18.97 1.66 27.13
C ARG A 304 19.54 2.68 28.13
N VAL A 305 20.20 3.71 27.63
CA VAL A 305 21.15 4.53 28.40
C VAL A 305 20.52 5.59 29.32
N ASN A 306 19.21 5.85 29.25
CA ASN A 306 18.56 6.94 30.00
C ASN A 306 17.63 6.52 31.16
N TRP A 307 17.51 5.22 31.49
CA TRP A 307 16.67 4.80 32.62
C TRP A 307 17.41 3.93 33.64
N SER A 308 17.69 4.52 34.81
CA SER A 308 18.13 3.84 36.03
C SER A 308 16.95 3.33 36.90
N HIS A 309 15.79 3.06 36.29
CA HIS A 309 14.61 2.60 37.00
C HIS A 309 13.95 1.42 36.28
N TYR A 310 14.21 0.21 36.78
CA TYR A 310 13.37 -1.00 36.74
C TYR A 310 12.32 -1.09 35.61
N GLY A 311 12.73 -0.92 34.36
CA GLY A 311 11.89 -1.13 33.19
C GLY A 311 12.60 -2.13 32.29
N GLU A 312 11.90 -3.20 31.91
CA GLU A 312 12.41 -4.21 30.99
C GLU A 312 12.71 -3.55 29.64
N ILE A 313 13.99 -3.26 29.37
CA ILE A 313 14.40 -2.80 28.06
C ILE A 313 14.38 -4.03 27.15
N PHE A 314 13.43 -4.08 26.22
CA PHE A 314 13.39 -5.09 25.19
C PHE A 314 14.33 -4.69 24.05
N PRO A 315 15.53 -5.28 23.95
CA PRO A 315 16.42 -4.98 22.84
C PRO A 315 15.76 -5.39 21.54
N TRP A 316 15.98 -4.61 20.50
CA TRP A 316 15.70 -5.02 19.13
C TRP A 316 16.34 -6.39 18.87
N PRO A 317 15.63 -7.35 18.24
CA PRO A 317 16.27 -8.58 17.82
C PRO A 317 17.37 -8.29 16.80
N VAL A 318 18.34 -9.19 16.70
CA VAL A 318 19.36 -9.10 15.66
C VAL A 318 18.70 -9.43 14.31
N LEU A 319 18.60 -8.43 13.43
CA LEU A 319 18.05 -8.54 12.08
C LEU A 319 19.17 -8.29 11.08
N SER A 320 19.94 -9.33 10.80
CA SER A 320 21.25 -9.21 10.14
C SER A 320 21.17 -8.67 8.70
N SER A 321 20.07 -8.90 8.01
CA SER A 321 19.85 -8.50 6.61
C SER A 321 19.04 -7.22 6.46
N LEU A 322 18.56 -6.62 7.56
CA LEU A 322 17.67 -5.47 7.49
C LEU A 322 18.43 -4.27 6.91
N THR A 323 17.94 -3.74 5.80
CA THR A 323 18.50 -2.57 5.11
C THR A 323 17.67 -1.32 5.33
N GLU A 324 16.37 -1.46 5.58
CA GLU A 324 15.45 -0.34 5.78
C GLU A 324 14.65 -0.50 7.07
N LEU A 325 14.70 0.52 7.94
CA LEU A 325 13.88 0.64 9.13
C LEU A 325 13.09 1.95 9.08
N SER A 326 11.77 1.85 9.21
CA SER A 326 10.88 3.00 9.32
C SER A 326 10.22 3.05 10.70
N LEU A 327 10.38 4.19 11.36
CA LEU A 327 9.88 4.53 12.70
C LEU A 327 9.12 5.86 12.66
N ARG A 328 8.47 6.19 11.54
CA ARG A 328 7.81 7.49 11.38
C ARG A 328 6.68 7.64 12.37
N TYR A 329 6.37 8.87 12.79
CA TYR A 329 5.26 9.14 13.70
C TYR A 329 5.33 8.38 15.04
N SER A 330 6.48 7.85 15.42
CA SER A 330 6.67 7.16 16.70
C SER A 330 7.23 8.10 17.77
N ASP A 331 7.26 7.67 19.05
CA ASP A 331 7.87 8.43 20.16
C ASP A 331 9.41 8.23 20.23
N ALA A 332 10.09 8.03 19.09
CA ALA A 332 11.55 7.99 19.06
C ALA A 332 12.12 9.36 19.43
N ARG A 333 12.90 9.43 20.52
CA ARG A 333 13.50 10.69 21.03
C ARG A 333 14.99 10.80 20.84
N ALA A 334 15.63 9.71 20.41
CA ALA A 334 17.07 9.65 20.14
C ALA A 334 17.35 8.55 19.11
N ILE A 335 18.54 8.60 18.52
CA ILE A 335 19.07 7.52 17.69
C ILE A 335 19.83 6.56 18.60
N CYS A 336 19.31 5.35 18.80
CA CYS A 336 19.89 4.43 19.77
C CYS A 336 21.15 3.74 19.21
N PRO A 337 22.30 3.75 19.92
CA PRO A 337 23.52 3.05 19.48
C PRO A 337 23.31 1.55 19.24
N GLU A 338 22.42 0.93 20.01
CA GLU A 338 22.11 -0.50 19.92
C GLU A 338 21.46 -0.88 18.59
N TRP A 339 20.85 0.06 17.86
CA TRP A 339 20.35 -0.19 16.51
C TRP A 339 21.48 -0.58 15.56
N GLY A 340 22.68 -0.01 15.74
CA GLY A 340 23.85 -0.37 14.96
C GLY A 340 24.38 -1.77 15.22
N GLU A 341 24.10 -2.33 16.40
CA GLU A 341 24.44 -3.72 16.76
C GLU A 341 23.36 -4.70 16.30
N ALA A 342 22.09 -4.34 16.51
CA ALA A 342 20.95 -5.17 16.15
C ALA A 342 20.76 -5.28 14.62
N MET A 343 21.08 -4.22 13.88
CA MET A 343 20.83 -4.13 12.43
C MET A 343 22.13 -3.71 11.71
N PRO A 344 23.11 -4.64 11.60
CA PRO A 344 24.44 -4.31 11.07
C PRO A 344 24.45 -3.93 9.58
N SER A 345 23.43 -4.36 8.82
CA SER A 345 23.29 -4.07 7.38
C SER A 345 22.38 -2.87 7.10
N LEU A 346 21.93 -2.15 8.13
CA LEU A 346 21.00 -1.03 7.97
C LEU A 346 21.61 0.06 7.08
N GLN A 347 20.84 0.52 6.10
CA GLN A 347 21.24 1.56 5.17
C GLN A 347 20.34 2.78 5.31
N LEU A 348 19.03 2.58 5.42
CA LEU A 348 18.03 3.63 5.52
C LEU A 348 17.31 3.57 6.86
N LEU A 349 17.33 4.69 7.59
CA LEU A 349 16.60 4.89 8.83
C LEU A 349 15.64 6.08 8.67
N ASN A 350 14.34 5.80 8.67
CA ASN A 350 13.32 6.83 8.58
C ASN A 350 12.76 7.18 9.96
N LEU A 351 13.02 8.41 10.39
CA LEU A 351 12.64 8.99 11.68
C LEU A 351 11.81 10.28 11.47
N THR A 352 11.12 10.40 10.33
CA THR A 352 10.29 11.57 10.06
C THR A 352 9.11 11.66 11.02
N HIS A 353 8.75 12.87 11.42
CA HIS A 353 7.69 13.12 12.41
C HIS A 353 7.92 12.42 13.76
N THR A 354 9.13 12.52 14.30
CA THR A 354 9.48 12.00 15.63
C THR A 354 9.86 13.14 16.59
N PRO A 355 9.74 12.97 17.91
CA PRO A 355 10.11 13.99 18.91
C PRO A 355 11.62 14.11 19.14
N ILE A 356 12.46 13.80 18.16
CA ILE A 356 13.92 14.02 18.24
C ILE A 356 14.19 15.52 18.13
N THR A 357 14.75 16.09 19.19
CA THR A 357 15.03 17.53 19.30
C THR A 357 16.52 17.87 19.28
N ALA A 358 17.41 16.88 19.39
CA ALA A 358 18.84 17.13 19.31
C ALA A 358 19.61 15.96 18.69
N LEU A 359 20.66 16.28 17.94
CA LEU A 359 21.74 15.36 17.60
C LEU A 359 23.05 15.87 18.21
N GLN A 360 23.75 14.98 18.89
CA GLN A 360 25.07 15.23 19.46
C GLN A 360 26.18 14.66 18.57
N TYR A 361 27.43 14.98 18.89
CA TYR A 361 28.62 14.45 18.21
C TYR A 361 28.59 12.92 18.09
N SER A 362 28.24 12.21 19.16
CA SER A 362 28.20 10.74 19.19
C SER A 362 27.15 10.15 18.26
N ASP A 363 26.01 10.84 18.07
CA ASP A 363 24.95 10.38 17.18
C ASP A 363 25.47 10.42 15.74
N ILE A 364 26.01 11.56 15.31
CA ILE A 364 26.54 11.72 13.95
C ILE A 364 27.77 10.81 13.72
N GLU A 365 28.62 10.60 14.72
CA GLU A 365 29.74 9.65 14.65
C GLU A 365 29.24 8.22 14.38
N LEU A 366 28.20 7.77 15.09
CA LEU A 366 27.54 6.49 14.82
C LEU A 366 27.01 6.43 13.37
N LEU A 367 26.28 7.45 12.94
CA LEU A 367 25.72 7.50 11.58
C LEU A 367 26.81 7.38 10.51
N ARG A 368 27.92 8.12 10.69
CA ARG A 368 29.07 8.11 9.78
C ARG A 368 29.80 6.77 9.80
N TYR A 369 29.98 6.18 10.97
CA TYR A 369 30.61 4.88 11.12
C TYR A 369 29.81 3.78 10.43
N LYS A 370 28.49 3.86 10.50
CA LYS A 370 27.57 2.91 9.85
C LYS A 370 27.22 3.25 8.41
N ASN A 371 27.61 4.43 7.91
CA ASN A 371 27.26 4.92 6.57
C ASN A 371 25.74 4.94 6.31
N TRP A 372 24.97 5.40 7.31
CA TRP A 372 23.52 5.46 7.24
C TRP A 372 23.01 6.65 6.43
N GLU A 373 21.91 6.44 5.74
CA GLU A 373 20.99 7.46 5.26
C GLU A 373 19.87 7.60 6.29
N VAL A 374 19.75 8.78 6.90
CA VAL A 374 18.78 9.06 7.96
C VAL A 374 17.86 10.19 7.55
N ASP A 375 16.56 9.96 7.63
CA ASP A 375 15.54 10.96 7.35
C ASP A 375 14.93 11.50 8.64
N LEU A 376 15.21 12.77 8.97
CA LEU A 376 14.72 13.49 10.15
C LEU A 376 13.81 14.67 9.76
N ARG A 377 13.31 14.70 8.52
CA ARG A 377 12.35 15.72 8.10
C ARG A 377 11.10 15.68 9.00
N ARG A 378 10.48 16.84 9.17
CA ARG A 378 9.27 17.03 9.98
C ARG A 378 9.44 16.77 11.47
N ASN A 379 10.67 16.90 11.97
CA ASN A 379 10.96 16.98 13.40
C ASN A 379 11.07 18.47 13.78
N THR A 380 10.25 18.93 14.72
CA THR A 380 10.28 20.32 15.18
C THR A 380 11.43 20.54 16.16
N ASP A 381 12.12 21.67 16.03
CA ASP A 381 13.16 22.12 16.97
C ASP A 381 14.40 21.21 17.10
N LEU A 382 14.69 20.39 16.09
CA LEU A 382 15.94 19.64 15.99
C LEU A 382 17.17 20.56 15.98
N ALA A 383 18.01 20.45 17.00
CA ALA A 383 19.29 21.15 17.11
C ALA A 383 20.46 20.18 16.86
N ILE A 384 21.39 20.53 15.99
CA ILE A 384 22.66 19.82 15.91
C ILE A 384 23.63 20.50 16.87
N MET A 385 23.99 19.81 17.96
CA MET A 385 24.74 20.35 19.08
C MET A 385 26.17 19.85 19.07
N TYR A 386 27.10 20.70 18.62
CA TYR A 386 28.53 20.45 18.64
C TYR A 386 29.23 21.45 19.55
N SER A 387 30.25 20.98 20.28
CA SER A 387 31.14 21.84 21.05
C SER A 387 32.43 22.16 20.28
N ARG A 388 33.25 23.06 20.82
CA ARG A 388 34.61 23.30 20.33
C ARG A 388 35.47 22.04 20.38
N ASP A 389 35.36 21.27 21.47
CA ASP A 389 36.13 20.04 21.64
C ASP A 389 35.75 19.02 20.55
N ASP A 390 34.47 18.96 20.18
CA ASP A 390 34.00 18.10 19.08
C ASP A 390 34.54 18.55 17.72
N PHE A 391 34.59 19.86 17.48
CA PHE A 391 35.27 20.42 16.29
C PHE A 391 36.74 19.97 16.24
N GLU A 392 37.48 20.09 17.35
CA GLU A 392 38.89 19.71 17.41
C GLU A 392 39.08 18.20 17.18
N LYS A 393 38.22 17.34 17.74
CA LYS A 393 38.20 15.89 17.44
C LYS A 393 37.98 15.62 15.96
N VAL A 394 36.99 16.26 15.34
CA VAL A 394 36.69 16.07 13.92
C VAL A 394 37.85 16.52 13.05
N MET A 395 38.58 17.58 13.40
CA MET A 395 39.74 18.01 12.62
C MET A 395 40.86 16.96 12.64
N LEU A 396 41.05 16.26 13.76
CA LEU A 396 42.02 15.17 13.90
C LEU A 396 41.57 13.85 13.23
N ASP A 397 40.26 13.64 13.04
CA ASP A 397 39.70 12.45 12.40
C ASP A 397 40.09 12.38 10.91
N GLN A 398 40.76 11.29 10.51
CA GLN A 398 41.14 11.00 9.14
C GLN A 398 40.12 10.12 8.40
N ASN A 399 39.07 9.65 9.08
CA ASN A 399 38.06 8.80 8.48
C ASN A 399 37.24 9.58 7.43
N THR A 400 37.10 8.99 6.25
CA THR A 400 36.37 9.57 5.12
C THR A 400 34.93 9.04 4.99
N THR A 401 34.47 8.15 5.89
CA THR A 401 33.07 7.72 5.86
C THR A 401 32.15 8.90 6.16
N SER A 402 30.99 8.90 5.51
CA SER A 402 30.00 9.97 5.59
C SER A 402 28.63 9.35 5.71
N ALA A 403 27.79 9.90 6.58
CA ALA A 403 26.36 9.64 6.56
C ALA A 403 25.66 10.57 5.58
N LYS A 404 24.37 10.31 5.32
CA LYS A 404 23.46 11.22 4.64
C LYS A 404 22.31 11.55 5.58
N LEU A 405 22.03 12.84 5.75
CA LEU A 405 20.99 13.32 6.65
C LEU A 405 20.01 14.19 5.87
N TRP A 406 18.74 13.79 5.86
CA TRP A 406 17.66 14.60 5.31
C TRP A 406 17.01 15.41 6.43
N LEU A 407 16.93 16.72 6.21
CA LEU A 407 16.37 17.71 7.11
C LEU A 407 15.37 18.58 6.36
N ASP A 408 14.47 19.24 7.09
CA ASP A 408 13.56 20.20 6.46
C ASP A 408 14.34 21.40 5.91
N THR A 409 13.83 22.02 4.84
CA THR A 409 14.46 23.15 4.17
C THR A 409 13.41 24.20 3.77
N PRO A 410 13.62 25.52 4.02
CA PRO A 410 14.72 26.06 4.83
C PRO A 410 14.52 25.77 6.33
N TYR A 411 15.62 25.51 7.04
CA TYR A 411 15.60 25.17 8.48
C TYR A 411 15.96 26.38 9.35
N SER A 412 15.33 26.52 10.53
CA SER A 412 15.63 27.61 11.47
C SER A 412 16.94 27.35 12.23
N CYS A 413 18.07 27.83 11.68
CA CYS A 413 19.39 27.63 12.28
C CYS A 413 19.70 28.73 13.31
N ASN A 414 20.24 28.33 14.48
CA ASN A 414 20.61 29.21 15.59
C ASN A 414 22.03 28.92 16.08
N CYS A 415 22.45 29.51 17.20
CA CYS A 415 23.80 29.37 17.75
C CYS A 415 24.25 27.92 18.00
N SER A 416 23.34 26.97 18.23
CA SER A 416 23.70 25.56 18.45
C SER A 416 24.41 24.96 17.23
N TRP A 417 24.10 25.47 16.04
CA TRP A 417 24.62 24.99 14.76
C TRP A 417 26.04 25.50 14.45
N TYR A 418 26.57 26.47 15.21
CA TYR A 418 27.82 27.16 14.86
C TYR A 418 29.00 26.20 14.66
N TRP A 419 29.30 25.34 15.64
CA TRP A 419 30.44 24.43 15.53
C TRP A 419 30.25 23.38 14.44
N PHE A 420 29.02 22.94 14.21
CA PHE A 420 28.68 22.03 13.13
C PHE A 420 28.86 22.69 11.74
N ALA A 421 28.42 23.94 11.57
CA ALA A 421 28.65 24.72 10.36
C ALA A 421 30.15 24.92 10.08
N ARG A 422 30.95 25.19 11.12
CA ARG A 422 32.42 25.28 11.01
C ARG A 422 33.06 23.96 10.57
N ILE A 423 32.56 22.82 11.05
CA ILE A 423 33.02 21.51 10.58
C ILE A 423 32.77 21.35 9.08
N LEU A 424 31.58 21.70 8.59
CA LEU A 424 31.22 21.54 7.18
C LEU A 424 31.93 22.52 6.24
N GLN A 425 32.38 23.67 6.76
CA GLN A 425 33.29 24.57 6.05
C GLN A 425 34.65 23.93 5.78
N GLU A 426 35.26 23.33 6.81
CA GLU A 426 36.60 22.75 6.74
C GLU A 426 36.60 21.34 6.11
N LYS A 427 35.53 20.57 6.35
CA LYS A 427 35.33 19.20 5.86
C LYS A 427 33.90 19.03 5.29
N PRO A 428 33.63 19.51 4.06
CA PRO A 428 32.30 19.40 3.42
C PRO A 428 31.79 17.96 3.28
N GLN A 429 32.68 16.98 3.23
CA GLN A 429 32.37 15.56 3.15
C GLN A 429 32.07 14.89 4.50
N TYR A 430 32.09 15.63 5.62
CA TYR A 430 31.88 15.07 6.96
C TYR A 430 30.49 14.42 7.09
N ILE A 431 29.46 15.09 6.58
CA ILE A 431 28.11 14.55 6.41
C ILE A 431 27.48 15.12 5.13
N LYS A 432 26.66 14.34 4.43
CA LYS A 432 25.91 14.82 3.27
C LYS A 432 24.56 15.37 3.72
N LEU A 433 24.28 16.63 3.37
CA LEU A 433 23.01 17.32 3.62
C LEU A 433 22.36 17.73 2.28
N PRO A 434 21.62 16.83 1.61
CA PRO A 434 20.99 17.13 0.33
C PRO A 434 19.93 18.22 0.49
N GLU A 435 19.96 19.23 -0.39
CA GLU A 435 18.92 20.27 -0.50
C GLU A 435 18.69 21.09 0.79
N PHE A 436 19.67 21.11 1.70
CA PHE A 436 19.56 21.82 2.98
C PHE A 436 19.94 23.30 2.86
N GLU A 437 19.01 24.18 3.20
CA GLU A 437 19.24 25.62 3.38
C GLU A 437 18.87 26.02 4.80
N CYS A 438 19.66 26.90 5.41
CA CYS A 438 19.30 27.51 6.67
C CYS A 438 18.60 28.85 6.44
N PHE A 439 17.59 29.15 7.25
CA PHE A 439 17.00 30.46 7.45
C PHE A 439 17.29 30.89 8.89
N VAL A 440 17.66 32.16 9.08
CA VAL A 440 17.96 32.72 10.41
C VAL A 440 16.87 33.72 10.78
N PRO A 441 16.16 33.56 11.91
CA PRO A 441 14.95 34.35 12.20
C PRO A 441 15.12 35.88 12.25
N GLU A 442 16.30 36.40 12.61
CA GLU A 442 16.57 37.85 12.65
C GLU A 442 17.01 38.44 11.28
N SER A 443 17.44 37.59 10.34
CA SER A 443 17.80 37.99 8.98
C SER A 443 17.13 37.02 8.00
N THR A 444 15.94 37.37 7.50
CA THR A 444 15.02 36.47 6.78
C THR A 444 15.52 35.94 5.42
N ALA A 445 16.82 36.01 5.15
CA ALA A 445 17.49 35.42 4.00
C ALA A 445 17.84 33.96 4.27
N THR A 446 17.80 33.14 3.21
CA THR A 446 18.39 31.81 3.24
C THR A 446 19.90 31.91 3.02
N VAL A 447 20.66 31.17 3.81
CA VAL A 447 22.12 31.11 3.74
C VAL A 447 22.55 29.65 3.69
N PRO A 448 23.36 29.23 2.71
CA PRO A 448 23.94 27.89 2.72
C PRO A 448 24.75 27.67 4.00
N LEU A 449 24.62 26.48 4.60
CA LEU A 449 25.22 26.17 5.91
C LEU A 449 26.74 26.41 5.93
N HIS A 450 27.44 26.15 4.83
CA HIS A 450 28.89 26.36 4.71
C HIS A 450 29.30 27.84 4.64
N TYR A 451 28.39 28.79 4.52
CA TYR A 451 28.70 30.23 4.59
C TYR A 451 28.35 30.86 5.94
N MET A 452 27.87 30.07 6.90
CA MET A 452 27.48 30.59 8.22
C MET A 452 28.68 30.91 9.10
N THR A 453 28.64 32.09 9.71
CA THR A 453 29.58 32.58 10.73
C THR A 453 28.89 32.72 12.08
N TYR A 454 29.67 32.96 13.14
CA TYR A 454 29.13 33.21 14.48
C TYR A 454 28.14 34.38 14.48
N ASP A 455 28.48 35.48 13.80
CA ASP A 455 27.67 36.70 13.74
C ASP A 455 26.40 36.56 12.89
N THR A 456 26.40 35.64 11.91
CA THR A 456 25.21 35.35 11.10
C THR A 456 24.22 34.40 11.79
N LEU A 457 24.64 33.74 12.87
CA LEU A 457 23.76 32.94 13.73
C LEU A 457 23.38 33.79 14.94
N VAL A 458 22.17 33.62 15.48
CA VAL A 458 21.70 34.37 16.67
C VAL A 458 22.42 33.83 17.93
N CYS A 459 23.69 34.20 18.09
CA CYS A 459 24.51 33.84 19.24
C CYS A 459 24.54 35.01 20.23
N GLU A 460 24.05 34.81 21.45
CA GLU A 460 24.23 35.81 22.51
C GLU A 460 25.71 35.93 22.85
N THR A 461 26.24 37.16 22.81
CA THR A 461 27.59 37.46 23.29
C THR A 461 27.60 37.30 24.82
N SER A 462 28.18 36.21 25.32
CA SER A 462 28.49 36.05 26.75
C SER A 462 29.98 36.13 27.00
#